data_AF-A0A9D7H8H6-F1
#
_entry.id   AF-A0A9D7H8H6-F1
#
_cell.length_a   1.000
_cell.length_b   1.000
_cell.length_c   1.000
_cell.angle_alpha   90.00
_cell.angle_beta   90.00
_cell.angle_gamma   90.00
#
_symmetry.space_group_name_H-M   'P 1'
#
loop_
_entity.id
_entity.type
_entity.pdbx_description
1 polymer ?
#
loop_
_entity_poly.entity_id
_entity_poly.type
_entity_poly.pdbx_seq_one_letter_code
_entity_poly.pdbx_strand_id
1 'polypeptide(L)'
;MAKSKTTHKPHRRPRSEIDRNYFFGDVFIKTGVAVAVALGMVTLYTPFTIRDAVDDGMFGYLAVMGVFAGAGLFLFLYGRHLRKEATHWEFD
;
A
#
# COMPACT_ATOMS: atom_id res chain seq x y z
N MET A 1 -19.48 34.44 -25.20
CA MET A 1 -18.27 33.65 -24.88
C MET A 1 -18.60 32.18 -25.08
N ALA A 2 -18.14 31.59 -26.19
CA ALA A 2 -18.33 30.17 -26.46
C ALA A 2 -17.41 29.38 -25.51
N LYS A 3 -17.98 28.55 -24.63
CA LYS A 3 -17.23 27.52 -23.91
C LYS A 3 -16.66 26.57 -24.96
N SER A 4 -15.35 26.65 -25.21
CA SER A 4 -14.61 25.57 -25.85
C SER A 4 -14.91 24.30 -25.07
N LYS A 5 -15.67 23.38 -25.66
CA LYS A 5 -15.77 22.01 -25.15
C LYS A 5 -14.48 21.33 -25.57
N THR A 6 -13.42 21.48 -24.77
CA THR A 6 -12.29 20.55 -24.82
C THR A 6 -12.88 19.17 -24.53
N THR A 7 -13.16 18.44 -25.60
CA THR A 7 -13.63 17.07 -25.52
C THR A 7 -12.38 16.25 -25.23
N HIS A 8 -11.96 16.25 -23.95
CA HIS A 8 -10.95 15.34 -23.47
C HIS A 8 -11.49 13.94 -23.70
N LYS A 9 -10.99 13.31 -24.77
CA LYS A 9 -11.37 11.93 -25.08
C LYS A 9 -10.87 11.11 -23.89
N PRO A 10 -11.75 10.40 -23.17
CA PRO A 10 -11.32 9.61 -22.03
C PRO A 10 -10.21 8.67 -22.49
N HIS A 11 -9.04 8.76 -21.84
CA HIS A 11 -7.92 7.89 -22.17
C HIS A 11 -8.33 6.46 -21.78
N ARG A 12 -8.68 5.66 -22.78
CA ARG A 12 -9.05 4.26 -22.55
C ARG A 12 -7.78 3.45 -22.43
N ARG A 13 -7.31 3.27 -21.20
CA ARG A 13 -6.25 2.31 -20.89
C ARG A 13 -6.64 0.91 -21.41
N PRO A 14 -5.69 0.13 -21.94
CA PRO A 14 -5.97 -1.21 -22.45
C PRO A 14 -6.52 -2.11 -21.33
N ARG A 15 -7.52 -2.95 -21.64
CA ARG A 15 -8.17 -3.84 -20.66
C ARG A 15 -7.19 -4.70 -19.87
N SER A 16 -6.13 -5.19 -20.53
CA SER A 16 -5.09 -6.00 -19.90
C SER A 16 -4.31 -5.27 -18.81
N GLU A 17 -4.14 -3.95 -18.93
CA GLU A 17 -3.50 -3.13 -17.91
C GLU A 17 -4.43 -2.90 -16.72
N ILE A 18 -5.72 -2.65 -16.99
CA ILE A 18 -6.75 -2.49 -15.94
C ILE A 18 -6.86 -3.76 -15.10
N ASP A 19 -6.96 -4.94 -15.74
CA ASP A 19 -7.06 -6.22 -15.04
C ASP A 19 -5.82 -6.51 -14.20
N ARG A 20 -4.63 -6.20 -14.74
CA ARG A 20 -3.35 -6.36 -14.03
C ARG A 20 -3.29 -5.45 -12.79
N ASN A 21 -3.63 -4.18 -12.95
CA ASN A 21 -3.61 -3.21 -11.86
C ASN A 21 -4.68 -3.52 -10.81
N TYR A 22 -5.85 -4.03 -11.22
CA TYR A 22 -6.88 -4.50 -10.31
C TYR A 22 -6.40 -5.69 -9.48
N PHE A 23 -5.83 -6.71 -10.14
CA PHE A 23 -5.31 -7.91 -9.50
C PHE A 23 -4.18 -7.60 -8.51
N PHE A 24 -3.11 -6.94 -8.99
CA PHE A 24 -1.97 -6.61 -8.12
C PHE A 24 -2.35 -5.59 -7.05
N GLY A 25 -3.27 -4.67 -7.35
CA GLY A 25 -3.81 -3.74 -6.37
C GLY A 25 -4.48 -4.47 -5.21
N ASP A 26 -5.33 -5.46 -5.50
CA ASP A 26 -6.00 -6.28 -4.47
C ASP A 26 -5.00 -7.14 -3.67
N VAL A 27 -4.05 -7.79 -4.36
CA VAL A 27 -3.02 -8.61 -3.72
C VAL A 27 -2.15 -7.77 -2.79
N PHE A 28 -1.63 -6.63 -3.23
CA PHE A 28 -0.76 -5.80 -2.41
C PHE A 28 -1.48 -5.17 -1.22
N ILE A 29 -2.74 -4.75 -1.36
CA ILE A 29 -3.54 -4.29 -0.23
C ILE A 29 -3.70 -5.41 0.80
N LYS A 30 -4.10 -6.62 0.36
CA LYS A 30 -4.29 -7.75 1.26
C LYS A 30 -3.00 -8.16 1.95
N THR A 31 -1.89 -8.20 1.23
CA THR A 31 -0.57 -8.49 1.80
C THR A 31 -0.16 -7.42 2.80
N GLY A 32 -0.32 -6.13 2.48
CA GLY A 32 -0.01 -5.04 3.40
C GLY A 32 -0.83 -5.10 4.69
N VAL A 33 -2.14 -5.40 4.59
CA VAL A 33 -3.01 -5.61 5.75
C VAL A 33 -2.58 -6.85 6.56
N ALA A 34 -2.25 -7.96 5.90
CA ALA A 34 -1.78 -9.17 6.57
C ALA A 34 -0.49 -8.92 7.37
N VAL A 35 0.46 -8.16 6.80
CA VAL A 35 1.68 -7.74 7.50
C VAL A 35 1.35 -6.88 8.71
N ALA A 36 0.44 -5.90 8.58
CA ALA A 36 0.03 -5.07 9.71
C ALA A 36 -0.61 -5.89 10.84
N VAL A 37 -1.46 -6.87 10.51
CA VAL A 37 -2.05 -7.79 11.49
C VAL A 37 -0.96 -8.63 12.16
N ALA A 38 -0.03 -9.19 11.40
CA ALA A 38 1.06 -9.99 11.95
C ALA A 38 1.93 -9.17 12.91
N LEU A 39 2.30 -7.94 12.55
CA LEU A 39 3.05 -7.04 13.43
C LEU A 39 2.25 -6.69 14.70
N GLY A 40 0.94 -6.43 14.55
CA GLY A 40 0.05 -6.20 15.69
C GLY A 40 0.01 -7.40 16.66
N MET A 41 -0.03 -8.62 16.12
CA MET A 41 0.02 -9.85 16.93
C MET A 41 1.38 -9.99 17.65
N VAL A 42 2.48 -9.68 16.96
CA VAL A 42 3.81 -9.66 17.60
C VAL A 42 3.80 -8.68 18.77
N THR A 43 3.34 -7.44 18.56
CA THR A 43 3.26 -6.42 19.61
C THR A 43 2.40 -6.86 20.80
N LEU A 44 1.30 -7.58 20.58
CA LEU A 44 0.45 -8.09 21.66
C LEU A 44 1.09 -9.25 22.43
N TYR A 45 1.96 -10.02 21.79
CA TYR A 45 2.60 -11.19 22.41
C TYR A 45 3.93 -10.86 23.09
N THR A 46 4.67 -9.86 22.59
CA THR A 46 5.98 -9.48 23.16
C THR A 46 5.82 -8.47 24.30
N PRO A 47 6.20 -8.81 25.55
CA PRO A 47 5.98 -7.96 26.71
C PRO A 47 7.14 -6.99 26.95
N PHE A 48 7.43 -6.12 25.99
CA PHE A 48 8.41 -5.04 26.17
C PHE A 48 8.03 -3.84 25.31
N THR A 49 8.41 -2.65 25.74
CA THR A 49 8.18 -1.41 24.99
C THR A 49 9.29 -1.15 24.00
N ILE A 50 9.05 -0.25 23.03
CA ILE A 50 10.11 0.18 22.10
C ILE A 50 11.29 0.80 22.86
N ARG A 51 11.03 1.47 23.98
CA ARG A 51 12.08 2.07 24.81
C ARG A 51 12.97 1.00 25.42
N ASP A 52 12.37 -0.04 25.99
CA ASP A 52 13.11 -1.17 26.58
C ASP A 52 13.98 -1.84 25.50
N ALA A 53 13.44 -2.04 24.29
CA ALA A 53 14.20 -2.60 23.18
C ALA A 53 15.40 -1.75 22.74
N VAL A 54 15.34 -0.42 22.88
CA VAL A 54 16.46 0.48 22.59
C VAL A 54 17.49 0.43 23.71
N ASP A 55 17.03 0.47 24.97
CA ASP A 55 17.89 0.43 26.15
C ASP A 55 18.65 -0.92 26.23
N ASP A 56 18.02 -2.02 25.80
CA ASP A 56 18.61 -3.36 25.70
C ASP A 56 19.44 -3.58 24.41
N GLY A 57 19.54 -2.58 23.54
CA GLY A 57 20.34 -2.65 22.31
C GLY A 57 19.79 -3.59 21.23
N MET A 58 18.49 -3.91 21.25
CA MET A 58 17.81 -4.82 20.32
C MET A 58 17.59 -4.22 18.92
N PHE A 59 18.57 -3.49 18.38
CA PHE A 59 18.46 -2.79 17.09
C PHE A 59 18.18 -3.73 15.91
N GLY A 60 18.66 -4.97 15.95
CA GLY A 60 18.34 -5.98 14.93
C GLY A 60 16.85 -6.30 14.88
N TYR A 61 16.21 -6.46 16.04
CA TYR A 61 14.76 -6.67 16.12
C TYR A 61 13.99 -5.46 15.62
N LEU A 62 14.35 -4.26 16.07
CA LEU A 62 13.71 -3.01 15.63
C LEU A 62 13.86 -2.79 14.12
N ALA A 63 15.03 -3.11 13.56
CA ALA A 63 15.28 -3.04 12.13
C ALA A 63 14.36 -4.00 11.36
N VAL A 64 14.26 -5.26 11.79
CA VAL A 64 13.36 -6.25 11.17
C VAL A 64 11.91 -5.79 11.23
N MET A 65 11.44 -5.40 12.42
CA MET A 65 10.07 -4.89 12.60
C MET A 65 9.80 -3.66 11.74
N GLY A 66 10.74 -2.72 11.69
CA GLY A 66 10.66 -1.51 10.86
C GLY A 66 10.62 -1.82 9.36
N VAL A 67 11.43 -2.77 8.88
CA VAL A 67 11.43 -3.20 7.48
C VAL A 67 10.09 -3.84 7.11
N PHE A 68 9.56 -4.73 7.94
CA PHE A 68 8.23 -5.32 7.68
C PHE A 68 7.13 -4.27 7.74
N ALA A 69 7.15 -3.36 8.71
CA ALA A 69 6.18 -2.27 8.80
C ALA A 69 6.23 -1.37 7.56
N GLY A 70 7.43 -0.97 7.12
CA GLY A 70 7.64 -0.16 5.93
C GLY A 70 7.22 -0.86 4.65
N ALA A 71 7.61 -2.14 4.47
CA ALA A 71 7.23 -2.93 3.32
C ALA A 71 5.71 -3.16 3.25
N GLY A 72 5.07 -3.50 4.38
CA GLY A 72 3.62 -3.67 4.47
C GLY A 72 2.86 -2.39 4.13
N LEU A 73 3.31 -1.25 4.68
CA LEU A 73 2.74 0.06 4.37
C LEU A 73 2.90 0.42 2.90
N PHE A 74 4.10 0.21 2.34
CA PHE A 74 4.37 0.44 0.92
C PHE A 74 3.45 -0.40 0.02
N LEU A 75 3.34 -1.70 0.28
CA LEU A 75 2.43 -2.59 -0.46
C LEU A 75 0.99 -2.12 -0.37
N PHE A 76 0.51 -1.74 0.82
CA PHE A 76 -0.84 -1.24 1.00
C PHE A 76 -1.10 0.03 0.19
N LEU A 77 -0.21 1.01 0.27
CA LEU A 77 -0.36 2.30 -0.42
C LEU A 77 -0.22 2.15 -1.93
N TYR A 78 0.76 1.37 -2.39
CA TYR A 78 0.97 1.10 -3.81
C TYR A 78 -0.19 0.29 -4.39
N GLY A 79 -0.70 -0.71 -3.68
CA GLY A 79 -1.88 -1.45 -4.10
C GLY A 79 -3.13 -0.58 -4.17
N ARG A 80 -3.32 0.33 -3.20
CA ARG A 80 -4.39 1.35 -3.22
C ARG A 80 -4.26 2.29 -4.42
N HIS A 81 -3.04 2.66 -4.80
CA HIS A 81 -2.79 3.45 -5.99
C HIS A 81 -3.19 2.70 -7.27
N LEU A 82 -2.73 1.45 -7.45
CA LEU A 82 -3.12 0.61 -8.60
C LEU A 82 -4.64 0.39 -8.71
N ARG A 83 -5.32 0.20 -7.57
CA ARG A 83 -6.80 0.10 -7.52
C ARG A 83 -7.49 1.38 -7.98
N LYS A 84 -6.93 2.56 -7.68
CA LYS A 84 -7.46 3.84 -8.17
C LYS A 84 -7.28 3.95 -9.67
N GLU A 85 -6.10 3.62 -10.19
CA GLU A 85 -5.84 3.63 -11.64
C GLU A 85 -6.74 2.67 -12.42
N ALA A 86 -7.04 1.51 -11.84
CA ALA A 86 -7.93 0.53 -12.47
C ALA A 86 -9.41 0.96 -12.47
N THR A 87 -9.82 1.90 -11.61
CA THR A 87 -11.25 2.25 -11.40
C THR A 87 -11.61 3.67 -11.80
N HIS A 88 -10.65 4.59 -11.86
CA HIS A 88 -10.89 5.96 -12.30
C HIS A 88 -10.56 6.09 -13.79
N TRP A 89 -11.52 6.59 -14.54
CA TRP A 89 -11.30 7.01 -15.93
C TRP A 89 -10.50 8.30 -15.90
N GLU A 90 -9.33 8.31 -16.53
CA GLU A 90 -8.56 9.53 -16.75
C GLU A 90 -9.31 10.39 -17.79
N PHE A 91 -9.84 11.50 -17.30
CA PHE A 91 -10.24 12.62 -18.14
C PHE A 91 -9.05 13.58 -18.09
N ASP A 92 -8.39 13.77 -19.24
CA ASP A 92 -7.46 14.91 -19.40
C ASP A 92 -8.17 16.25 -19.12
#